data_AF-A0A5E3XJJ0-F1
#
_entry.id   AF-A0A5E3XJJ0-F1
#
_cell.length_a   1.000
_cell.length_b   1.000
_cell.length_c   1.000
_cell.angle_alpha   90.00
_cell.angle_beta   90.00
_cell.angle_gamma   90.00
#
_symmetry.space_group_name_H-M   'P 1'
#
loop_
_entity.id
_entity.type
_entity.pdbx_description
1 polymer ?
#
loop_
_entity_poly.entity_id
_entity_poly.type
_entity_poly.pdbx_seq_one_letter_code
_entity_poly.pdbx_strand_id
1 'polypeptide(L)'
;METVMDPDLWKTARGILNDAPNRGHLAFTPLLSQRLTSTPLTSVSTVDVFLPRQHRLDGNILAPSLHSISIRSDAAETSQCPVPASILMDIFETSVRLRYIHLRRCVDTTSIGDLPSSGRHRRLLSKLDIGCMDESLLRIIHYYFVVDSSSSVSIDLYSTSQLSRAMTLCFDDFKLDRESVTSMGIFFDHEYATGDDGHDLFRTYFFGLRLYPLNDFVVILRMDETHQTWSWQNFTELFPCQNITSLTLRNRQSFESVTEVRPGYLLSQLHGLETVTVADRPHIDCLTAIPLTSPISTIIIAIPGAADNEDLADVWHWLKERGKSDRNVQLLLSGKLQTAEELERYRRIEAPVISALQQFATVEDDRSFVKGHVIRIYHN
;
A
#
# COMPACT_ATOMS: atom_id res chain seq x y z
N MET A 1 -18.85 -18.09 18.02
CA MET A 1 -19.71 -17.77 16.87
C MET A 1 -19.98 -19.10 16.18
N GLU A 2 -21.22 -19.57 16.12
CA GLU A 2 -21.53 -20.88 15.51
C GLU A 2 -21.40 -20.77 13.99
N THR A 3 -20.49 -21.53 13.41
CA THR A 3 -20.30 -21.54 11.95
C THR A 3 -21.30 -22.48 11.31
N VAL A 4 -22.25 -21.93 10.55
CA VAL A 4 -23.30 -22.69 9.87
C VAL A 4 -22.74 -23.35 8.60
N MET A 5 -22.68 -24.68 8.57
CA MET A 5 -22.09 -25.47 7.47
C MET A 5 -23.08 -26.44 6.81
N ASP A 6 -24.37 -26.20 6.97
CA ASP A 6 -25.45 -26.95 6.32
C ASP A 6 -25.51 -26.62 4.81
N PRO A 7 -25.42 -27.62 3.91
CA PRO A 7 -25.46 -27.39 2.46
C PRO A 7 -26.71 -26.66 1.95
N ASP A 8 -27.87 -26.92 2.54
CA ASP A 8 -29.14 -26.37 2.07
C ASP A 8 -29.28 -24.88 2.45
N LEU A 9 -28.70 -24.50 3.60
CA LEU A 9 -28.55 -23.09 3.96
C LEU A 9 -27.57 -22.36 3.04
N TRP A 10 -26.50 -23.03 2.60
CA TRP A 10 -25.52 -22.46 1.67
C TRP A 10 -26.09 -22.23 0.25
N LYS A 11 -26.93 -23.14 -0.25
CA LYS A 11 -27.63 -22.95 -1.55
C LYS A 11 -28.56 -21.73 -1.57
N THR A 12 -29.17 -21.43 -0.42
CA THR A 12 -30.13 -20.33 -0.25
C THR A 12 -29.50 -19.04 0.27
N ALA A 13 -28.24 -19.09 0.68
CA ALA A 13 -27.50 -17.93 1.17
C ALA A 13 -27.36 -16.86 0.09
N ARG A 14 -27.47 -15.59 0.52
CA ARG A 14 -27.18 -14.41 -0.32
C ARG A 14 -25.74 -13.94 -0.19
N GLY A 15 -25.08 -14.27 0.92
CA GLY A 15 -23.71 -13.90 1.16
C GLY A 15 -23.00 -14.93 2.05
N ILE A 16 -21.70 -15.10 1.83
CA ILE A 16 -20.82 -15.93 2.64
C ILE A 16 -19.75 -15.00 3.19
N LEU A 17 -19.70 -14.88 4.52
CA LEU A 17 -18.80 -13.97 5.21
C LEU A 17 -17.99 -14.75 6.25
N ASN A 18 -16.67 -14.65 6.16
CA ASN A 18 -15.72 -15.14 7.15
C ASN A 18 -14.62 -14.10 7.32
N ASP A 19 -14.81 -13.22 8.31
CA ASP A 19 -13.81 -12.23 8.67
C ASP A 19 -12.90 -12.80 9.76
N ALA A 20 -11.97 -13.67 9.35
CA ALA A 20 -10.86 -14.04 10.22
C ALA A 20 -9.75 -12.99 10.06
N PRO A 21 -9.32 -12.31 11.12
CA PRO A 21 -8.12 -11.47 11.05
C PRO A 21 -6.89 -12.35 10.78
N ASN A 22 -5.78 -11.74 10.37
CA ASN A 22 -4.46 -12.38 10.21
C ASN A 22 -3.82 -12.81 11.57
N ARG A 23 -4.63 -13.28 12.52
CA ARG A 23 -4.25 -13.67 13.88
C ARG A 23 -4.94 -14.99 14.25
N GLY A 24 -4.32 -16.11 13.86
CA GLY A 24 -4.63 -17.45 14.38
C GLY A 24 -5.99 -18.04 13.98
N HIS A 25 -6.38 -17.89 12.71
CA HIS A 25 -7.54 -18.49 12.01
C HIS A 25 -8.83 -18.66 12.85
N LEU A 26 -9.07 -17.82 13.87
CA LEU A 26 -10.04 -18.09 14.94
C LEU A 26 -11.50 -18.24 14.47
N ALA A 27 -11.84 -17.64 13.33
CA ALA A 27 -13.17 -17.72 12.72
C ALA A 27 -13.24 -18.67 11.52
N PHE A 28 -12.12 -19.29 11.13
CA PHE A 28 -12.04 -20.22 10.02
C PHE A 28 -12.55 -21.61 10.42
N THR A 29 -13.03 -22.35 9.44
CA THR A 29 -13.36 -23.77 9.60
C THR A 29 -12.96 -24.51 8.33
N PRO A 30 -12.28 -25.66 8.46
CA PRO A 30 -11.81 -26.45 7.30
C PRO A 30 -12.90 -26.82 6.30
N LEU A 31 -14.16 -26.92 6.76
CA LEU A 31 -15.31 -27.22 5.90
C LEU A 31 -15.62 -26.09 4.91
N LEU A 32 -15.13 -24.87 5.15
CA LEU A 32 -15.40 -23.71 4.30
C LEU A 32 -14.92 -23.95 2.87
N SER A 33 -13.66 -24.35 2.68
CA SER A 33 -13.09 -24.62 1.36
C SER A 33 -13.87 -25.72 0.64
N GLN A 34 -14.20 -26.81 1.35
CA GLN A 34 -15.01 -27.90 0.80
C GLN A 34 -16.42 -27.43 0.40
N ARG A 35 -17.07 -26.57 1.20
CA ARG A 35 -18.43 -26.08 0.90
C ARG A 35 -18.46 -25.13 -0.29
N LEU A 36 -17.44 -24.27 -0.43
CA LEU A 36 -17.29 -23.38 -1.58
C LEU A 36 -17.22 -24.13 -2.91
N THR A 37 -16.60 -25.32 -2.93
CA THR A 37 -16.38 -26.11 -4.16
C THR A 37 -17.42 -27.20 -4.39
N SER A 38 -18.04 -27.75 -3.32
CA SER A 38 -19.00 -28.87 -3.43
C SER A 38 -20.46 -28.44 -3.60
N THR A 39 -20.82 -27.19 -3.30
CA THR A 39 -22.21 -26.73 -3.31
C THR A 39 -22.42 -25.63 -4.34
N PRO A 40 -23.41 -25.73 -5.24
CA PRO A 40 -23.77 -24.63 -6.14
C PRO A 40 -24.28 -23.41 -5.36
N LEU A 41 -23.61 -22.27 -5.54
CA LEU A 41 -23.88 -21.01 -4.84
C LEU A 41 -24.73 -20.07 -5.70
N THR A 42 -25.86 -20.57 -6.20
CA THR A 42 -26.65 -19.89 -7.25
C THR A 42 -27.27 -18.57 -6.79
N SER A 43 -27.55 -18.42 -5.50
CA SER A 43 -28.16 -17.21 -4.91
C SER A 43 -27.14 -16.26 -4.27
N VAL A 44 -25.89 -16.68 -4.15
CA VAL A 44 -24.84 -15.90 -3.47
C VAL A 44 -24.42 -14.73 -4.35
N SER A 45 -24.57 -13.51 -3.84
CA SER A 45 -24.10 -12.28 -4.48
C SER A 45 -22.77 -11.79 -3.93
N THR A 46 -22.40 -12.20 -2.71
CA THR A 46 -21.18 -11.73 -2.04
C THR A 46 -20.44 -12.87 -1.39
N VAL A 47 -19.14 -12.97 -1.66
CA VAL A 47 -18.21 -13.84 -0.93
C VAL A 47 -17.14 -12.93 -0.32
N ASP A 48 -16.96 -12.98 0.99
CA ASP A 48 -15.84 -12.35 1.69
C ASP A 48 -15.27 -13.32 2.70
N VAL A 49 -14.13 -13.92 2.39
CA VAL A 49 -13.58 -15.03 3.17
C VAL A 49 -12.08 -14.92 3.34
N PHE A 50 -11.61 -15.38 4.49
CA PHE A 50 -10.23 -15.75 4.68
C PHE A 50 -10.03 -17.25 4.41
N LEU A 51 -9.06 -17.60 3.58
CA LEU A 51 -8.66 -18.98 3.28
C LEU A 51 -7.19 -19.19 3.69
N PRO A 52 -6.92 -20.00 4.73
CA PRO A 52 -5.56 -20.39 5.08
C PRO A 52 -4.84 -21.11 3.94
N ARG A 53 -3.53 -20.92 3.83
CA ARG A 53 -2.67 -21.57 2.83
C ARG A 53 -2.78 -23.10 2.83
N GLN A 54 -3.03 -23.72 3.99
CA GLN A 54 -3.20 -25.18 4.08
C GLN A 54 -4.53 -25.70 3.51
N HIS A 55 -5.51 -24.83 3.25
CA HIS A 55 -6.85 -25.19 2.79
C HIS A 55 -7.11 -24.76 1.34
N ARG A 56 -6.24 -25.22 0.44
CA ARG A 56 -6.32 -24.99 -1.00
C ARG A 56 -7.65 -25.51 -1.58
N LEU A 57 -8.21 -24.75 -2.50
CA LEU A 57 -9.41 -25.15 -3.25
C LEU A 57 -9.04 -26.22 -4.28
N ASP A 58 -9.84 -27.28 -4.30
CA ASP A 58 -9.68 -28.47 -5.13
C ASP A 58 -10.72 -28.58 -6.26
N GLY A 59 -11.68 -27.65 -6.31
CA GLY A 59 -12.74 -27.63 -7.30
C GLY A 59 -13.28 -26.23 -7.58
N ASN A 60 -14.13 -26.13 -8.60
CA ASN A 60 -14.65 -24.86 -9.08
C ASN A 60 -15.72 -24.30 -8.14
N ILE A 61 -15.74 -22.97 -7.97
CA ILE A 61 -16.81 -22.27 -7.25
C ILE A 61 -17.88 -21.87 -8.27
N LEU A 62 -19.06 -22.50 -8.19
CA LEU A 62 -20.19 -22.20 -9.08
C LEU A 62 -21.10 -21.14 -8.46
N ALA A 63 -20.83 -19.86 -8.74
CA ALA A 63 -21.55 -18.71 -8.18
C ALA A 63 -22.03 -17.71 -9.26
N PRO A 64 -23.01 -18.06 -10.12
CA PRO A 64 -23.41 -17.23 -11.26
C PRO A 64 -23.99 -15.85 -10.89
N SER A 65 -24.57 -15.72 -9.69
CA SER A 65 -25.14 -14.46 -9.18
C SER A 65 -24.11 -13.57 -8.48
N LEU A 66 -22.84 -13.99 -8.42
CA LEU A 66 -21.80 -13.30 -7.68
C LEU A 66 -21.55 -11.90 -8.25
N HIS A 67 -21.55 -10.93 -7.34
CA HIS A 67 -21.38 -9.51 -7.60
C HIS A 67 -20.11 -8.96 -6.96
N SER A 68 -19.74 -9.51 -5.80
CA SER A 68 -18.54 -9.14 -5.06
C SER A 68 -17.78 -10.38 -4.59
N ILE A 69 -16.47 -10.40 -4.81
CA ILE A 69 -15.56 -11.42 -4.29
C ILE A 69 -14.44 -10.76 -3.49
N SER A 70 -14.27 -11.20 -2.25
CA SER A 70 -13.19 -10.84 -1.35
C SER A 70 -12.55 -12.13 -0.82
N ILE A 71 -11.30 -12.38 -1.17
CA ILE A 71 -10.55 -13.54 -0.66
C ILE A 71 -9.20 -13.07 -0.14
N ARG A 72 -8.90 -13.44 1.10
CA ARG A 72 -7.65 -13.13 1.80
C ARG A 72 -6.98 -14.43 2.25
N SER A 73 -5.65 -14.44 2.38
CA SER A 73 -4.89 -15.60 2.84
C SER A 73 -3.61 -15.17 3.56
N ASP A 74 -3.00 -16.12 4.27
CA ASP A 74 -1.71 -16.03 4.96
C ASP A 74 -0.55 -16.66 4.17
N ALA A 75 -0.72 -16.88 2.87
CA ALA A 75 0.35 -17.38 2.02
C ALA A 75 1.56 -16.43 2.01
N ALA A 76 2.75 -17.00 2.21
CA ALA A 76 4.00 -16.25 2.13
C ALA A 76 4.47 -16.06 0.68
N GLU A 77 4.18 -17.06 -0.17
CA GLU A 77 4.63 -17.17 -1.55
C GLU A 77 3.48 -17.64 -2.46
N THR A 78 3.63 -17.42 -3.78
CA THR A 78 2.60 -17.77 -4.78
C THR A 78 2.16 -19.24 -4.73
N SER A 79 3.11 -20.16 -4.56
CA SER A 79 2.82 -21.61 -4.53
C SER A 79 1.96 -22.04 -3.33
N GLN A 80 1.94 -21.23 -2.27
CA GLN A 80 1.16 -21.46 -1.05
C GLN A 80 -0.24 -20.87 -1.14
N CYS A 81 -0.54 -20.09 -2.18
CA CYS A 81 -1.84 -19.45 -2.32
C CYS A 81 -2.96 -20.51 -2.49
N PRO A 82 -4.08 -20.38 -1.75
CA PRO A 82 -5.12 -21.39 -1.70
C PRO A 82 -6.06 -21.41 -2.93
N VAL A 83 -6.07 -20.36 -3.76
CA VAL A 83 -6.94 -20.28 -4.95
C VAL A 83 -6.10 -20.45 -6.21
N PRO A 84 -6.13 -21.62 -6.88
CA PRO A 84 -5.58 -21.77 -8.22
C PRO A 84 -6.14 -20.73 -9.20
N ALA A 85 -5.27 -20.18 -10.05
CA ALA A 85 -5.68 -19.25 -11.09
C ALA A 85 -6.81 -19.78 -12.00
N SER A 86 -6.82 -21.08 -12.31
CA SER A 86 -7.90 -21.71 -13.09
C SER A 86 -9.27 -21.56 -12.44
N ILE A 87 -9.37 -21.78 -11.13
CA ILE A 87 -10.62 -21.61 -10.38
C ILE A 87 -11.06 -20.15 -10.39
N LEU A 88 -10.12 -19.20 -10.26
CA LEU A 88 -10.43 -17.77 -10.36
C LEU A 88 -10.96 -17.40 -11.76
N MET A 89 -10.34 -17.94 -12.81
CA MET A 89 -10.79 -17.75 -14.19
C MET A 89 -12.21 -18.29 -14.38
N ASP A 90 -12.52 -19.47 -13.86
CA ASP A 90 -13.86 -20.06 -13.93
C ASP A 90 -14.92 -19.23 -13.19
N ILE A 91 -14.56 -18.64 -12.03
CA ILE A 91 -15.42 -17.67 -11.33
C ILE A 91 -15.69 -16.47 -12.24
N PHE A 92 -14.64 -15.93 -12.88
CA PHE A 92 -14.81 -14.81 -13.78
C PHE A 92 -15.68 -15.19 -14.98
N GLU A 93 -15.56 -16.37 -15.56
CA GLU A 93 -16.41 -16.83 -16.66
C GLU A 93 -17.89 -16.95 -16.27
N THR A 94 -18.15 -17.56 -15.12
CA THR A 94 -19.51 -17.89 -14.69
C THR A 94 -20.25 -16.72 -14.03
N SER A 95 -19.52 -15.84 -13.33
CA SER A 95 -20.07 -14.74 -12.54
C SER A 95 -20.25 -13.48 -13.38
N VAL A 96 -21.21 -13.49 -14.31
CA VAL A 96 -21.42 -12.39 -15.27
C VAL A 96 -21.72 -11.03 -14.63
N ARG A 97 -22.16 -11.01 -13.36
CA ARG A 97 -22.52 -9.81 -12.59
C ARG A 97 -21.40 -9.25 -11.71
N LEU A 98 -20.21 -9.84 -11.75
CA LEU A 98 -19.10 -9.44 -10.87
C LEU A 98 -18.67 -7.99 -11.16
N ARG A 99 -18.64 -7.16 -10.12
CA ARG A 99 -18.25 -5.73 -10.17
C ARG A 99 -17.19 -5.34 -9.15
N TYR A 100 -17.05 -6.10 -8.07
CA TYR A 100 -16.13 -5.82 -6.99
C TYR A 100 -15.19 -7.00 -6.78
N ILE A 101 -13.88 -6.75 -6.89
CA ILE A 101 -12.84 -7.77 -6.68
C ILE A 101 -11.89 -7.25 -5.60
N HIS A 102 -11.72 -8.05 -4.54
CA HIS A 102 -10.74 -7.85 -3.49
C HIS A 102 -9.93 -9.14 -3.28
N LEU A 103 -8.66 -9.18 -3.67
CA LEU A 103 -7.85 -10.40 -3.58
C LEU A 103 -6.53 -10.07 -2.90
N ARG A 104 -6.17 -10.75 -1.82
CA ARG A 104 -4.89 -10.52 -1.11
C ARG A 104 -4.21 -11.82 -0.76
N ARG A 105 -2.98 -12.01 -1.26
CA ARG A 105 -2.13 -13.21 -1.01
C ARG A 105 -2.82 -14.54 -1.29
N CYS A 106 -3.87 -14.57 -2.11
CA CYS A 106 -4.76 -15.73 -2.18
C CYS A 106 -4.71 -16.51 -3.50
N VAL A 107 -4.12 -15.96 -4.57
CA VAL A 107 -4.15 -16.56 -5.90
C VAL A 107 -2.81 -17.16 -6.29
N ASP A 108 -2.82 -18.45 -6.62
CA ASP A 108 -1.67 -19.18 -7.15
C ASP A 108 -1.61 -19.01 -8.68
N THR A 109 -0.61 -18.24 -9.12
CA THR A 109 -0.35 -17.91 -10.53
C THR A 109 0.70 -18.83 -11.18
N THR A 110 1.27 -19.79 -10.46
CA THR A 110 2.42 -20.60 -10.94
C THR A 110 2.10 -21.47 -12.16
N SER A 111 0.85 -21.87 -12.33
CA SER A 111 0.37 -22.74 -13.41
C SER A 111 -0.31 -21.98 -14.56
N ILE A 112 -0.23 -20.65 -14.57
CA ILE A 112 -0.84 -19.83 -15.63
C ILE A 112 -0.07 -20.04 -16.93
N GLY A 113 -0.72 -20.71 -17.89
CA GLY A 113 -0.29 -20.72 -19.28
C GLY A 113 -0.58 -19.39 -20.00
N ASP A 114 -0.29 -19.33 -21.29
CA ASP A 114 -0.62 -18.16 -22.09
C ASP A 114 -2.14 -17.99 -22.26
N LEU A 115 -2.61 -16.80 -21.93
CA LEU A 115 -4.01 -16.42 -22.14
C LEU A 115 -4.25 -16.14 -23.62
N PRO A 116 -5.42 -16.52 -24.17
CA PRO A 116 -5.76 -16.25 -25.56
C PRO A 116 -5.66 -14.75 -25.90
N SER A 117 -5.06 -14.42 -27.04
CA SER A 117 -4.70 -13.03 -27.38
C SER A 117 -5.90 -12.15 -27.77
N SER A 118 -7.10 -12.71 -28.01
CA SER A 118 -8.25 -11.94 -28.47
C SER A 118 -9.59 -12.67 -28.26
N GLY A 119 -10.69 -11.91 -28.18
CA GLY A 119 -12.04 -12.44 -28.40
C GLY A 119 -13.04 -12.33 -27.24
N ARG A 120 -12.65 -11.87 -26.05
CA ARG A 120 -13.60 -11.75 -24.92
C ARG A 120 -14.17 -10.35 -24.74
N HIS A 121 -15.48 -10.31 -24.46
CA HIS A 121 -16.16 -9.11 -24.01
C HIS A 121 -15.77 -8.85 -22.55
N ARG A 122 -14.82 -7.93 -22.36
CA ARG A 122 -14.37 -7.53 -21.03
C ARG A 122 -15.45 -6.74 -20.31
N ARG A 123 -15.61 -6.96 -19.00
CA ARG A 123 -16.64 -6.32 -18.17
C ARG A 123 -16.05 -5.19 -17.34
N LEU A 124 -16.82 -4.13 -17.11
CA LEU A 124 -16.40 -3.02 -16.27
C LEU A 124 -16.48 -3.39 -14.77
N LEU A 125 -15.37 -3.24 -14.05
CA LEU A 125 -15.35 -3.31 -12.58
C LEU A 125 -15.65 -1.95 -11.98
N SER A 126 -16.36 -1.92 -10.86
CA SER A 126 -16.52 -0.70 -10.05
C SER A 126 -15.42 -0.58 -9.00
N LYS A 127 -14.89 -1.72 -8.53
CA LYS A 127 -13.77 -1.75 -7.59
C LYS A 127 -12.82 -2.91 -7.88
N LEU A 128 -11.53 -2.61 -7.88
CA LEU A 128 -10.44 -3.57 -7.97
C LEU A 128 -9.44 -3.28 -6.84
N ASP A 129 -9.30 -4.17 -5.88
CA ASP A 129 -8.30 -4.09 -4.81
C ASP A 129 -7.52 -5.40 -4.77
N ILE A 130 -6.29 -5.38 -5.27
CA ILE A 130 -5.49 -6.58 -5.46
C ILE A 130 -4.13 -6.42 -4.80
N GLY A 131 -3.81 -7.38 -3.93
CA GLY A 131 -2.51 -7.60 -3.36
C GLY A 131 -1.98 -8.94 -3.84
N CYS A 132 -1.07 -8.90 -4.79
CA CYS A 132 -0.58 -10.10 -5.48
C CYS A 132 0.93 -10.26 -5.36
N MET A 133 1.36 -11.53 -5.39
CA MET A 133 2.76 -11.90 -5.24
C MET A 133 3.60 -11.35 -6.39
N ASP A 134 3.06 -11.41 -7.61
CA ASP A 134 3.68 -10.94 -8.84
C ASP A 134 2.62 -10.35 -9.79
N GLU A 135 3.08 -9.72 -10.88
CA GLU A 135 2.23 -9.07 -11.87
C GLU A 135 1.38 -10.04 -12.73
N SER A 136 1.55 -11.36 -12.61
CA SER A 136 0.81 -12.33 -13.44
C SER A 136 -0.69 -12.34 -13.16
N LEU A 137 -1.11 -12.03 -11.92
CA LEU A 137 -2.54 -11.93 -11.60
C LEU A 137 -3.21 -10.81 -12.42
N LEU A 138 -2.51 -9.69 -12.65
CA LEU A 138 -3.03 -8.58 -13.44
C LEU A 138 -3.36 -9.03 -14.86
N ARG A 139 -2.57 -9.93 -15.47
CA ARG A 139 -2.88 -10.48 -16.81
C ARG A 139 -4.24 -11.15 -16.84
N ILE A 140 -4.57 -11.92 -15.80
CA ILE A 140 -5.89 -12.56 -15.69
C ILE A 140 -6.96 -11.47 -15.57
N ILE A 141 -6.79 -10.50 -14.67
CA ILE A 141 -7.77 -9.43 -14.48
C ILE A 141 -8.04 -8.69 -15.80
N HIS A 142 -6.99 -8.31 -16.52
CA HIS A 142 -7.07 -7.62 -17.82
C HIS A 142 -7.75 -8.43 -18.92
N TYR A 143 -7.64 -9.75 -18.87
CA TYR A 143 -8.28 -10.63 -19.83
C TYR A 143 -9.82 -10.64 -19.68
N TYR A 144 -10.33 -10.44 -18.45
CA TYR A 144 -11.77 -10.50 -18.15
C TYR A 144 -12.43 -9.14 -17.96
N PHE A 145 -11.66 -8.13 -17.55
CA PHE A 145 -12.19 -6.89 -17.02
C PHE A 145 -11.53 -5.66 -17.61
N VAL A 146 -12.25 -4.54 -17.52
CA VAL A 146 -11.75 -3.19 -17.74
C VAL A 146 -12.12 -2.35 -16.53
N VAL A 147 -11.39 -1.25 -16.33
CA VAL A 147 -11.73 -0.20 -15.37
C VAL A 147 -11.81 1.13 -16.13
N ASP A 148 -12.51 2.10 -15.55
CA ASP A 148 -12.62 3.46 -16.08
C ASP A 148 -12.45 4.50 -14.96
N SER A 149 -12.66 5.77 -15.28
CA SER A 149 -12.52 6.88 -14.33
C SER A 149 -13.53 6.86 -13.17
N SER A 150 -14.59 6.04 -13.25
CA SER A 150 -15.56 5.85 -12.15
C SER A 150 -15.19 4.71 -11.21
N SER A 151 -14.14 3.96 -11.54
CA SER A 151 -13.68 2.79 -10.82
C SER A 151 -12.70 3.15 -9.72
N SER A 152 -12.77 2.47 -8.57
CA SER A 152 -11.75 2.55 -7.52
C SER A 152 -10.75 1.40 -7.67
N VAL A 153 -9.47 1.72 -7.86
CA VAL A 153 -8.42 0.74 -8.14
C VAL A 153 -7.26 0.87 -7.16
N SER A 154 -6.88 -0.24 -6.56
CA SER A 154 -5.69 -0.38 -5.72
C SER A 154 -4.95 -1.64 -6.11
N ILE A 155 -3.71 -1.48 -6.54
CA ILE A 155 -2.83 -2.58 -6.94
C ILE A 155 -1.61 -2.56 -6.03
N ASP A 156 -1.31 -3.67 -5.38
CA ASP A 156 -0.18 -3.85 -4.47
C ASP A 156 0.61 -5.08 -4.90
N LEU A 157 1.82 -4.86 -5.42
CA LEU A 157 2.72 -5.91 -5.94
C LEU A 157 3.79 -6.21 -4.89
N TYR A 158 3.77 -7.42 -4.34
CA TYR A 158 4.67 -7.82 -3.25
C TYR A 158 6.09 -8.15 -3.71
N SER A 159 6.21 -8.80 -4.87
CA SER A 159 7.48 -9.20 -5.46
C SER A 159 7.40 -9.06 -6.98
N THR A 160 7.76 -7.87 -7.47
CA THR A 160 7.69 -7.57 -8.90
C THR A 160 8.72 -8.43 -9.64
N SER A 161 8.28 -9.36 -10.49
CA SER A 161 9.21 -10.27 -11.18
C SER A 161 9.92 -9.57 -12.34
N GLN A 162 9.18 -8.76 -13.10
CA GLN A 162 9.73 -7.90 -14.15
C GLN A 162 9.14 -6.50 -14.07
N LEU A 163 9.95 -5.52 -13.69
CA LEU A 163 9.47 -4.15 -13.44
C LEU A 163 8.80 -3.52 -14.66
N SER A 164 9.38 -3.66 -15.86
CA SER A 164 8.79 -3.14 -17.10
C SER A 164 7.41 -3.72 -17.38
N ARG A 165 7.26 -5.04 -17.20
CA ARG A 165 5.99 -5.74 -17.36
C ARG A 165 4.95 -5.29 -16.34
N ALA A 166 5.35 -5.16 -15.08
CA ALA A 166 4.50 -4.64 -14.02
C ALA A 166 4.00 -3.23 -14.35
N MET A 167 4.86 -2.33 -14.85
CA MET A 167 4.44 -1.00 -15.27
C MET A 167 3.41 -1.05 -16.40
N THR A 168 3.63 -1.88 -17.42
CA THR A 168 2.67 -2.03 -18.52
C THR A 168 1.31 -2.54 -18.03
N LEU A 169 1.31 -3.53 -17.13
CA LEU A 169 0.07 -4.07 -16.58
C LEU A 169 -0.62 -3.10 -15.61
N CYS A 170 0.12 -2.29 -14.85
CA CYS A 170 -0.45 -1.34 -13.90
C CYS A 170 -0.93 -0.03 -14.53
N PHE A 171 -0.34 0.38 -15.67
CA PHE A 171 -0.64 1.66 -16.31
C PHE A 171 -1.19 1.48 -17.72
N ASP A 172 -0.36 0.99 -18.65
CA ASP A 172 -0.66 0.99 -20.09
C ASP A 172 -1.92 0.17 -20.42
N ASP A 173 -2.07 -1.02 -19.82
CA ASP A 173 -3.22 -1.90 -20.06
C ASP A 173 -4.53 -1.35 -19.45
N PHE A 174 -4.42 -0.48 -18.45
CA PHE A 174 -5.52 0.33 -17.94
C PHE A 174 -5.72 1.66 -18.70
N LYS A 175 -4.94 1.89 -19.78
CA LYS A 175 -4.93 3.12 -20.57
C LYS A 175 -4.59 4.37 -19.77
N LEU A 176 -3.79 4.20 -18.73
CA LEU A 176 -3.25 5.30 -17.94
C LEU A 176 -1.90 5.70 -18.52
N ASP A 177 -1.73 7.01 -18.68
CA ASP A 177 -0.44 7.57 -19.01
C ASP A 177 0.42 7.62 -17.74
N ARG A 178 1.62 7.04 -17.79
CA ARG A 178 2.57 7.09 -16.67
C ARG A 178 2.97 8.54 -16.36
N GLU A 179 2.96 9.40 -17.37
CA GLU A 179 3.24 10.83 -17.23
C GLU A 179 2.15 11.57 -16.43
N SER A 180 0.95 10.98 -16.26
CA SER A 180 -0.12 11.58 -15.45
C SER A 180 0.08 11.43 -13.95
N VAL A 181 1.06 10.63 -13.51
CA VAL A 181 1.38 10.48 -12.09
C VAL A 181 2.10 11.75 -11.63
N THR A 182 1.44 12.50 -10.74
CA THR A 182 1.99 13.73 -10.15
C THR A 182 2.35 13.59 -8.68
N SER A 183 1.87 12.53 -8.01
CA SER A 183 2.11 12.29 -6.59
C SER A 183 2.67 10.90 -6.34
N MET A 184 3.69 10.85 -5.49
CA MET A 184 4.32 9.62 -5.03
C MET A 184 4.51 9.58 -3.51
N GLY A 185 4.53 8.38 -2.96
CA GLY A 185 4.87 8.13 -1.56
C GLY A 185 5.91 7.03 -1.44
N ILE A 186 6.85 7.18 -0.51
CA ILE A 186 7.82 6.16 -0.14
C ILE A 186 7.64 5.87 1.34
N PHE A 187 7.56 4.59 1.68
CA PHE A 187 7.38 4.16 3.05
C PHE A 187 8.11 2.85 3.34
N PHE A 188 8.60 2.69 4.56
CA PHE A 188 9.01 1.39 5.09
C PHE A 188 7.87 0.82 5.95
N ASP A 189 7.57 -0.46 5.74
CA ASP A 189 6.56 -1.19 6.51
C ASP A 189 6.96 -2.66 6.59
N HIS A 190 6.22 -3.41 7.39
CA HIS A 190 6.32 -4.86 7.42
C HIS A 190 4.95 -5.50 7.34
N GLU A 191 4.94 -6.72 6.84
CA GLU A 191 3.74 -7.56 6.80
C GLU A 191 4.08 -8.90 7.45
N TYR A 192 3.14 -9.44 8.21
CA TYR A 192 3.26 -10.74 8.82
C TYR A 192 1.91 -11.44 8.89
N ALA A 193 1.96 -12.77 9.02
CA ALA A 193 0.82 -13.58 9.41
C ALA A 193 1.26 -14.57 10.48
N THR A 194 0.39 -14.85 11.45
CA THR A 194 0.64 -15.82 12.52
C THR A 194 -0.30 -17.01 12.41
N GLY A 195 0.22 -18.21 12.65
CA GLY A 195 -0.55 -19.44 12.69
C GLY A 195 -1.36 -19.59 13.97
N ASP A 196 -2.07 -20.72 14.08
CA ASP A 196 -2.89 -21.07 15.25
C ASP A 196 -2.05 -21.31 16.51
N ASP A 197 -0.79 -21.72 16.32
CA ASP A 197 0.21 -21.90 17.37
C ASP A 197 0.84 -20.56 17.84
N GLY A 198 0.46 -19.44 17.21
CA GLY A 198 1.01 -18.12 17.49
C GLY A 198 2.39 -17.86 16.89
N HIS A 199 2.96 -18.81 16.14
CA HIS A 199 4.22 -18.60 15.43
C HIS A 199 4.00 -17.84 14.12
N ASP A 200 4.98 -17.03 13.72
CA ASP A 200 4.95 -16.32 12.45
C ASP A 200 4.99 -17.35 11.29
N LEU A 201 3.96 -17.34 10.45
CA LEU A 201 3.94 -18.07 9.19
C LEU A 201 4.84 -17.41 8.15
N PHE A 202 4.85 -16.07 8.18
CA PHE A 202 5.83 -15.24 7.50
C PHE A 202 5.94 -13.88 8.19
N ARG A 203 7.07 -13.22 7.97
CA ARG A 203 7.30 -11.81 8.30
C ARG A 203 8.24 -11.23 7.23
N THR A 204 7.78 -10.22 6.53
CA THR A 204 8.52 -9.56 5.45
C THR A 204 8.61 -8.07 5.72
N TYR A 205 9.80 -7.51 5.62
CA TYR A 205 10.05 -6.07 5.70
C TYR A 205 10.28 -5.55 4.29
N PHE A 206 9.73 -4.37 3.96
CA PHE A 206 9.80 -3.86 2.60
C PHE A 206 9.73 -2.34 2.55
N PHE A 207 10.32 -1.78 1.50
CA PHE A 207 10.03 -0.43 1.05
C PHE A 207 8.86 -0.47 0.07
N GLY A 208 7.83 0.34 0.32
CA GLY A 208 6.71 0.54 -0.58
C GLY A 208 6.86 1.85 -1.35
N LEU A 209 6.83 1.75 -2.67
CA LEU A 209 6.68 2.89 -3.57
C LEU A 209 5.22 2.99 -4.02
N ARG A 210 4.58 4.09 -3.65
CA ARG A 210 3.16 4.36 -3.90
C ARG A 210 3.01 5.44 -4.96
N LEU A 211 2.25 5.16 -6.00
CA LEU A 211 2.05 6.03 -7.15
C LEU A 211 0.56 6.33 -7.31
N TYR A 212 0.25 7.59 -7.57
CA TYR A 212 -1.12 8.09 -7.73
C TYR A 212 -1.32 8.68 -9.14
N PRO A 213 -1.67 7.86 -10.14
CA PRO A 213 -2.02 8.37 -11.47
C PRO A 213 -3.33 9.18 -11.49
N LEU A 214 -4.28 8.84 -10.63
CA LEU A 214 -5.58 9.49 -10.46
C LEU A 214 -6.02 9.38 -8.99
N ASN A 215 -7.00 10.19 -8.56
CA ASN A 215 -7.44 10.23 -7.15
C ASN A 215 -7.83 8.86 -6.56
N ASP A 216 -8.57 8.05 -7.34
CA ASP A 216 -9.07 6.73 -6.90
C ASP A 216 -8.29 5.56 -7.54
N PHE A 217 -7.09 5.82 -8.07
CA PHE A 217 -6.21 4.80 -8.63
C PHE A 217 -4.86 4.84 -7.94
N VAL A 218 -4.47 3.76 -7.28
CA VAL A 218 -3.18 3.65 -6.59
C VAL A 218 -2.44 2.38 -6.99
N VAL A 219 -1.15 2.54 -7.26
CA VAL A 219 -0.22 1.43 -7.49
C VAL A 219 0.82 1.44 -6.37
N ILE A 220 1.04 0.30 -5.73
CA ILE A 220 2.06 0.09 -4.70
C ILE A 220 3.00 -0.98 -5.22
N LEU A 221 4.28 -0.62 -5.35
CA LEU A 221 5.35 -1.53 -5.69
C LEU A 221 6.17 -1.76 -4.44
N ARG A 222 6.24 -3.00 -3.97
CA ARG A 222 7.08 -3.36 -2.83
C ARG A 222 8.45 -3.81 -3.31
N MET A 223 9.46 -3.35 -2.61
CA MET A 223 10.84 -3.78 -2.70
C MET A 223 11.17 -4.46 -1.36
N ASP A 224 11.19 -5.79 -1.36
CA ASP A 224 11.52 -6.57 -0.17
C ASP A 224 12.94 -6.22 0.32
N GLU A 225 13.11 -6.05 1.62
CA GLU A 225 14.38 -5.65 2.21
C GLU A 225 15.47 -6.71 2.00
N THR A 226 15.09 -7.99 2.01
CA THR A 226 15.99 -9.14 1.93
C THR A 226 16.17 -9.69 0.51
N HIS A 227 15.11 -9.68 -0.30
CA HIS A 227 15.08 -10.27 -1.64
C HIS A 227 14.60 -9.25 -2.67
N GLN A 228 15.43 -8.24 -2.93
CA GLN A 228 15.11 -7.17 -3.88
C GLN A 228 15.05 -7.70 -5.32
N THR A 229 13.86 -7.64 -5.92
CA THR A 229 13.65 -8.00 -7.34
C THR A 229 13.77 -6.81 -8.30
N TRP A 230 13.82 -5.59 -7.74
CA TRP A 230 14.06 -4.35 -8.48
C TRP A 230 14.76 -3.34 -7.56
N SER A 231 15.28 -2.25 -8.14
CA SER A 231 15.99 -1.19 -7.42
C SER A 231 15.43 0.18 -7.79
N TRP A 232 15.71 1.19 -6.95
CA TRP A 232 15.36 2.59 -7.24
C TRP A 232 15.86 3.05 -8.61
N GLN A 233 17.06 2.63 -9.02
CA GLN A 233 17.63 2.93 -10.34
C GLN A 233 16.81 2.29 -11.47
N ASN A 234 16.52 0.99 -11.37
CA ASN A 234 15.73 0.29 -12.38
C ASN A 234 14.35 0.95 -12.57
N PHE A 235 13.76 1.47 -11.49
CA PHE A 235 12.50 2.21 -11.55
C PHE A 235 12.64 3.54 -12.30
N THR A 236 13.63 4.37 -11.95
CA THR A 236 13.84 5.66 -12.60
C THR A 236 14.17 5.58 -14.08
N GLU A 237 14.79 4.48 -14.53
CA GLU A 237 15.07 4.24 -15.95
C GLU A 237 13.78 3.95 -16.76
N LEU A 238 12.71 3.51 -16.10
CA LEU A 238 11.45 3.08 -16.74
C LEU A 238 10.28 4.03 -16.49
N PHE A 239 10.39 4.92 -15.51
CA PHE A 239 9.29 5.76 -15.05
C PHE A 239 9.61 7.26 -15.16
N PRO A 240 8.74 8.07 -15.77
CA PRO A 240 8.96 9.50 -15.97
C PRO A 240 8.85 10.27 -14.64
N CYS A 241 9.97 10.41 -13.93
CA CYS A 241 10.02 11.05 -12.61
C CYS A 241 9.88 12.59 -12.66
N GLN A 242 9.99 13.20 -13.84
CA GLN A 242 10.00 14.66 -14.02
C GLN A 242 8.64 15.31 -13.72
N ASN A 243 7.54 14.58 -13.86
CA ASN A 243 6.18 15.10 -13.66
C ASN A 243 5.70 14.98 -12.20
N ILE A 244 6.52 14.37 -11.32
CA ILE A 244 6.18 14.25 -9.91
C ILE A 244 6.33 15.60 -9.24
N THR A 245 5.21 16.18 -8.82
CA THR A 245 5.15 17.46 -8.10
C THR A 245 5.00 17.27 -6.59
N SER A 246 4.56 16.09 -6.14
CA SER A 246 4.35 15.79 -4.72
C SER A 246 5.04 14.49 -4.29
N LEU A 247 5.81 14.57 -3.19
CA LEU A 247 6.46 13.44 -2.53
C LEU A 247 6.01 13.35 -1.07
N THR A 248 5.71 12.14 -0.60
CA THR A 248 5.52 11.83 0.83
C THR A 248 6.51 10.76 1.28
N LEU A 249 7.32 11.07 2.30
CA LEU A 249 8.25 10.15 2.96
C LEU A 249 7.72 9.84 4.37
N ARG A 250 7.34 8.59 4.63
CA ARG A 250 6.70 8.21 5.90
C ARG A 250 6.99 6.76 6.24
N ASN A 251 7.33 6.45 7.48
CA ASN A 251 7.14 5.08 7.99
C ASN A 251 5.82 4.99 8.75
N ARG A 252 5.13 3.86 8.60
CA ARG A 252 3.83 3.66 9.27
C ARG A 252 3.97 3.36 10.75
N GLN A 253 5.14 2.89 11.15
CA GLN A 253 5.45 2.37 12.47
C GLN A 253 6.92 2.74 12.77
N SER A 254 7.31 2.77 14.05
CA SER A 254 8.67 3.08 14.51
C SER A 254 9.68 1.94 14.24
N PHE A 255 9.48 1.19 13.16
CA PHE A 255 10.44 0.20 12.68
C PHE A 255 11.43 0.91 11.78
N GLU A 256 12.70 0.78 12.12
CA GLU A 256 13.80 1.24 11.28
C GLU A 256 14.21 0.08 10.37
N SER A 257 14.46 0.38 9.10
CA SER A 257 15.11 -0.57 8.20
C SER A 257 16.51 -0.85 8.72
N VAL A 258 16.91 -2.12 8.67
CA VAL A 258 18.29 -2.52 9.02
C VAL A 258 19.21 -2.34 7.80
N THR A 259 18.63 -2.12 6.62
CA THR A 259 19.38 -1.91 5.37
C THR A 259 19.64 -0.44 5.05
N GLU A 260 20.80 -0.18 4.43
CA GLU A 260 21.18 1.15 3.94
C GLU A 260 20.53 1.51 2.59
N VAL A 261 19.51 0.78 2.13
CA VAL A 261 18.92 0.99 0.79
C VAL A 261 18.02 2.22 0.78
N ARG A 262 18.65 3.39 0.70
CA ARG A 262 18.00 4.70 0.65
C ARG A 262 17.49 5.01 -0.77
N PRO A 263 16.36 5.73 -0.90
CA PRO A 263 15.80 6.11 -2.20
C PRO A 263 16.58 7.25 -2.89
N GLY A 264 17.84 7.50 -2.54
CA GLY A 264 18.60 8.68 -2.98
C GLY A 264 18.67 8.83 -4.50
N TYR A 265 18.87 7.73 -5.25
CA TYR A 265 18.89 7.77 -6.71
C TYR A 265 17.54 8.21 -7.27
N LEU A 266 16.42 7.67 -6.76
CA LEU A 266 15.08 8.09 -7.14
C LEU A 266 14.83 9.57 -6.84
N LEU A 267 15.16 10.00 -5.62
CA LEU A 267 14.95 11.39 -5.19
C LEU A 267 15.73 12.37 -6.07
N SER A 268 16.94 12.00 -6.52
CA SER A 268 17.76 12.81 -7.42
C SER A 268 17.16 13.05 -8.80
N GLN A 269 16.11 12.32 -9.19
CA GLN A 269 15.44 12.47 -10.49
C GLN A 269 14.17 13.34 -10.42
N LEU A 270 13.75 13.76 -9.22
CA LEU A 270 12.49 14.49 -8.98
C LEU A 270 12.63 15.99 -9.24
N HIS A 271 12.99 16.37 -10.47
CA HIS A 271 13.23 17.77 -10.84
C HIS A 271 11.96 18.65 -10.85
N GLY A 272 10.78 18.06 -10.99
CA GLY A 272 9.49 18.78 -10.98
C GLY A 272 8.89 18.96 -9.58
N LEU A 273 9.60 18.57 -8.52
CA LEU A 273 9.04 18.48 -7.19
C LEU A 273 8.73 19.87 -6.58
N GLU A 274 7.46 20.08 -6.21
CA GLU A 274 6.94 21.31 -5.62
C GLU A 274 6.64 21.13 -4.12
N THR A 275 6.12 19.96 -3.73
CA THR A 275 5.70 19.65 -2.37
C THR A 275 6.40 18.41 -1.83
N VAL A 276 7.00 18.53 -0.65
CA VAL A 276 7.64 17.40 0.06
C VAL A 276 7.04 17.28 1.45
N THR A 277 6.50 16.11 1.78
CA THR A 277 6.02 15.78 3.12
C THR A 277 6.95 14.76 3.75
N VAL A 278 7.53 15.07 4.90
CA VAL A 278 8.33 14.16 5.72
C VAL A 278 7.59 13.91 7.02
N ALA A 279 7.12 12.69 7.22
CA ALA A 279 6.36 12.29 8.40
C ALA A 279 7.13 11.34 9.34
N ASP A 280 8.41 11.13 9.07
CA ASP A 280 9.29 10.34 9.95
C ASP A 280 10.71 10.91 9.97
N ARG A 281 11.33 10.91 11.16
CA ARG A 281 12.64 11.53 11.44
C ARG A 281 13.77 10.93 10.58
N PRO A 282 13.89 9.60 10.43
CA PRO A 282 14.95 9.01 9.63
C PRO A 282 14.89 9.35 8.14
N HIS A 283 13.84 10.04 7.65
CA HIS A 283 13.71 10.47 6.26
C HIS A 283 14.08 11.94 6.03
N ILE A 284 14.44 12.70 7.07
CA ILE A 284 14.86 14.09 6.89
C ILE A 284 16.18 14.15 6.10
N ASP A 285 17.10 13.23 6.37
CA ASP A 285 18.36 13.08 5.63
C ASP A 285 18.14 12.94 4.11
N CYS A 286 17.04 12.30 3.71
CA CYS A 286 16.67 12.06 2.32
C CYS A 286 16.38 13.35 1.55
N LEU A 287 16.09 14.47 2.24
CA LEU A 287 15.89 15.78 1.59
C LEU A 287 17.14 16.22 0.82
N THR A 288 18.33 15.87 1.32
CA THR A 288 19.61 16.22 0.68
C THR A 288 19.79 15.57 -0.70
N ALA A 289 19.10 14.46 -0.98
CA ALA A 289 19.14 13.80 -2.27
C ALA A 289 18.23 14.47 -3.33
N ILE A 290 17.35 15.39 -2.92
CA ILE A 290 16.45 16.09 -3.84
C ILE A 290 17.21 17.18 -4.60
N PRO A 291 17.10 17.27 -5.94
CA PRO A 291 17.86 18.24 -6.72
C PRO A 291 17.59 19.67 -6.27
N LEU A 292 18.65 20.45 -6.02
CA LEU A 292 18.54 21.86 -5.61
C LEU A 292 17.76 22.72 -6.61
N THR A 293 17.70 22.29 -7.88
CA THR A 293 16.95 22.96 -8.96
C THR A 293 15.43 22.74 -8.90
N SER A 294 14.95 21.77 -8.10
CA SER A 294 13.52 21.44 -8.05
C SER A 294 12.70 22.61 -7.49
N PRO A 295 11.51 22.90 -8.04
CA PRO A 295 10.71 24.10 -7.74
C PRO A 295 9.93 24.00 -6.41
N ILE A 296 10.57 23.55 -5.33
CA ILE A 296 9.91 23.34 -4.04
C ILE A 296 9.29 24.66 -3.55
N SER A 297 7.98 24.64 -3.34
CA SER A 297 7.20 25.71 -2.72
C SER A 297 6.72 25.34 -1.33
N THR A 298 6.58 24.03 -1.03
CA THR A 298 5.97 23.57 0.21
C THR A 298 6.74 22.39 0.80
N ILE A 299 7.11 22.52 2.06
CA ILE A 299 7.72 21.46 2.87
C ILE A 299 6.81 21.23 4.07
N ILE A 300 6.42 20.00 4.29
CA ILE A 300 5.56 19.61 5.41
C ILE A 300 6.36 18.64 6.28
N ILE A 301 6.67 19.04 7.51
CA ILE A 301 7.29 18.18 8.51
C ILE A 301 6.19 17.75 9.48
N ALA A 302 5.72 16.52 9.32
CA ALA A 302 4.58 15.94 10.03
C ALA A 302 5.04 14.85 11.01
N ILE A 303 5.96 15.21 11.91
CA ILE A 303 6.61 14.27 12.82
C ILE A 303 5.83 14.25 14.15
N PRO A 304 5.44 13.06 14.66
CA PRO A 304 4.83 12.96 15.97
C PRO A 304 5.87 13.26 17.08
N GLY A 305 5.60 14.27 17.91
CA GLY A 305 6.46 14.66 19.04
C GLY A 305 7.21 15.99 18.82
N ALA A 306 8.12 16.29 19.75
CA ALA A 306 9.13 17.34 19.56
C ALA A 306 10.12 16.89 18.47
N ALA A 307 10.37 17.73 17.46
CA ALA A 307 11.43 17.45 16.48
C ALA A 307 12.77 17.53 17.20
N ASP A 308 13.78 16.75 16.78
CA ASP A 308 15.11 17.06 17.28
C ASP A 308 15.56 18.43 16.82
N ASN A 309 16.49 19.00 17.56
CA ASN A 309 17.24 20.15 17.09
C ASN A 309 18.00 19.83 15.80
N GLU A 310 18.54 18.61 15.73
CA GLU A 310 19.30 18.09 14.57
C GLU A 310 18.40 18.02 13.32
N ASP A 311 17.18 17.49 13.47
CA ASP A 311 16.17 17.41 12.41
C ASP A 311 15.88 18.78 11.75
N LEU A 312 15.64 19.80 12.58
CA LEU A 312 15.36 21.16 12.09
C LEU A 312 16.62 21.85 11.54
N ALA A 313 17.79 21.55 12.10
CA ALA A 313 19.07 22.05 11.60
C ALA A 313 19.37 21.47 10.21
N ASP A 314 19.08 20.19 9.96
CA ASP A 314 19.26 19.55 8.65
C ASP A 314 18.37 20.21 7.60
N VAL A 315 17.10 20.47 7.93
CA VAL A 315 16.18 21.22 7.06
C VAL A 315 16.74 22.63 6.79
N TRP A 316 17.28 23.30 7.81
CA TRP A 316 17.88 24.62 7.67
C TRP A 316 19.10 24.61 6.74
N HIS A 317 19.99 23.65 6.90
CA HIS A 317 21.19 23.48 6.07
C HIS A 317 20.81 23.23 4.61
N TRP A 318 19.85 22.33 4.38
CA TRP A 318 19.35 22.04 3.04
C TRP A 318 18.68 23.25 2.38
N LEU A 319 17.83 23.99 3.11
CA LEU A 319 17.22 25.24 2.61
C LEU A 319 18.26 26.31 2.30
N LYS A 320 19.29 26.43 3.13
CA LYS A 320 20.39 27.36 2.92
C LYS A 320 21.17 27.04 1.64
N GLU A 321 21.44 25.76 1.36
CA GLU A 321 22.13 25.30 0.15
C GLU A 321 21.31 25.55 -1.12
N ARG A 322 19.98 25.39 -1.05
CA ARG A 322 19.07 25.75 -2.15
C ARG A 322 19.11 27.24 -2.51
N GLY A 323 19.57 28.09 -1.58
CA GLY A 323 19.75 29.51 -1.79
C GLY A 323 18.44 30.30 -1.78
N LYS A 324 18.57 31.62 -1.66
CA LYS A 324 17.46 32.57 -1.66
C LYS A 324 16.95 32.81 -3.09
N SER A 325 16.41 31.79 -3.74
CA SER A 325 15.66 32.02 -4.99
C SER A 325 14.38 32.81 -4.67
N ASP A 326 13.88 33.65 -5.58
CA ASP A 326 12.70 34.53 -5.43
C ASP A 326 11.36 33.81 -5.11
N ARG A 327 11.41 32.52 -4.75
CA ARG A 327 10.27 31.67 -4.43
C ARG A 327 10.12 31.58 -2.91
N ASN A 328 8.95 32.02 -2.43
CA ASN A 328 8.57 31.82 -1.04
C ASN A 328 8.33 30.32 -0.79
N VAL A 329 9.21 29.69 0.00
CA VAL A 329 9.01 28.33 0.50
C VAL A 329 8.15 28.39 1.75
N GLN A 330 7.12 27.57 1.85
CA GLN A 330 6.33 27.38 3.07
C GLN A 330 6.81 26.13 3.80
N LEU A 331 7.11 26.25 5.10
CA LEU A 331 7.44 25.15 5.98
C LEU A 331 6.30 24.95 6.99
N LEU A 332 5.57 23.85 6.86
CA LEU A 332 4.49 23.48 7.75
C LEU A 332 4.99 22.46 8.78
N LEU A 333 4.99 22.83 10.05
CA LEU A 333 5.28 21.92 11.16
C LEU A 333 3.94 21.43 11.73
N SER A 334 3.70 20.12 11.69
CA SER A 334 2.47 19.51 12.22
C SER A 334 2.79 18.31 13.10
N GLY A 335 1.95 18.07 14.11
CA GLY A 335 2.23 17.06 15.12
C GLY A 335 1.59 17.34 16.48
N LYS A 336 2.04 16.60 17.50
CA LYS A 336 1.56 16.72 18.89
C LYS A 336 2.73 16.79 19.85
N LEU A 337 2.73 17.79 20.72
CA LEU A 337 3.62 17.90 21.88
C LEU A 337 2.84 17.43 23.11
N GLN A 338 3.23 16.30 23.70
CA GLN A 338 2.43 15.57 24.69
C GLN A 338 2.90 15.78 26.14
N THR A 339 4.17 16.16 26.35
CA THR A 339 4.78 16.28 27.67
C THR A 339 5.22 17.71 27.99
N ALA A 340 5.33 18.02 29.29
CA ALA A 340 5.86 19.30 29.75
C ALA A 340 7.34 19.47 29.41
N GLU A 341 8.10 18.38 29.36
CA GLU A 341 9.51 18.36 28.96
C GLU A 341 9.67 18.68 27.47
N GLU A 342 8.81 18.12 26.60
CA GLU A 342 8.77 18.48 25.18
C GLU A 342 8.44 19.96 24.97
N LEU A 343 7.55 20.54 25.77
CA LEU A 343 7.21 21.97 25.70
C LEU A 343 8.39 22.87 26.11
N GLU A 344 9.12 22.53 27.17
CA GLU A 344 10.32 23.27 27.58
C GLU A 344 11.46 23.11 26.58
N ARG A 345 11.65 21.89 26.03
CA ARG A 345 12.62 21.62 24.95
C ARG A 345 12.30 22.46 23.72
N TYR A 346 11.03 22.48 23.30
CA TYR A 346 10.57 23.30 22.18
C TYR A 346 10.92 24.77 22.37
N ARG A 347 10.62 25.36 23.55
CA ARG A 347 10.89 26.78 23.84
C ARG A 347 12.36 27.13 23.86
N ARG A 348 13.21 26.25 24.42
CA ARG A 348 14.63 26.55 24.64
C ARG A 348 15.51 26.20 23.44
N ILE A 349 15.14 25.19 22.67
CA ILE A 349 16.00 24.59 21.65
C ILE A 349 15.41 24.77 20.25
N GLU A 350 14.16 24.36 20.02
CA GLU A 350 13.57 24.40 18.67
C GLU A 350 13.18 25.81 18.23
N ALA A 351 12.61 26.63 19.12
CA ALA A 351 12.14 27.98 18.77
C ALA A 351 13.24 28.89 18.17
N PRO A 352 14.49 28.89 18.68
CA PRO A 352 15.61 29.57 18.01
C PRO A 352 15.89 29.07 16.59
N VAL A 353 15.82 27.76 16.34
CA VAL A 353 16.05 27.18 15.00
C VAL A 353 14.89 27.50 14.05
N ILE A 354 13.65 27.46 14.55
CA ILE A 354 12.46 27.90 13.80
C ILE A 354 12.60 29.37 13.39
N SER A 355 13.07 30.24 14.29
CA SER A 355 13.36 31.64 13.97
C SER A 355 14.47 31.77 12.91
N ALA A 356 15.49 30.92 12.95
CA ALA A 356 16.53 30.89 11.91
C ALA A 356 16.01 30.39 10.55
N LEU A 357 15.08 29.44 10.54
CA LEU A 357 14.40 28.93 9.34
C LEU A 357 13.57 30.01 8.64
N GLN A 358 13.03 30.99 9.39
CA GLN A 358 12.28 32.12 8.84
C GLN A 358 13.09 32.99 7.87
N GLN A 359 14.42 32.87 7.86
CA GLN A 359 15.27 33.54 6.88
C GLN A 359 15.17 32.94 5.46
N PHE A 360 14.66 31.70 5.36
CA PHE A 360 14.61 30.93 4.12
C PHE A 360 13.19 30.48 3.75
N ALA A 361 12.28 30.34 4.72
CA ALA A 361 10.93 29.88 4.51
C ALA A 361 9.91 30.65 5.38
N THR A 362 8.66 30.73 4.94
CA THR A 362 7.53 31.09 5.81
C THR A 362 7.20 29.88 6.65
N VAL A 363 7.46 29.95 7.96
CA VAL A 363 7.23 28.84 8.89
C VAL A 363 5.87 28.98 9.56
N GLU A 364 5.00 27.98 9.39
CA GLU A 364 3.75 27.82 10.12
C GLU A 364 3.87 26.60 11.03
N ASP A 365 3.60 26.79 12.33
CA ASP A 365 3.68 25.73 13.33
C ASP A 365 2.27 25.43 13.88
N ASP A 366 1.68 24.36 13.34
CA ASP A 366 0.33 23.88 13.67
C ASP A 366 0.37 22.75 14.72
N ARG A 367 1.51 22.54 15.40
CA ARG A 367 1.61 21.48 16.40
C ARG A 367 0.68 21.75 17.59
N SER A 368 -0.13 20.73 17.92
CA SER A 368 -1.09 20.82 19.01
C SER A 368 -0.46 20.48 20.36
N PHE A 369 -0.73 21.31 21.37
CA PHE A 369 -0.30 21.11 22.74
C PHE A 369 -1.33 20.27 23.49
N VAL A 370 -1.04 18.99 23.73
CA VAL A 370 -1.92 18.14 24.53
C VAL A 370 -1.57 18.37 25.99
N LYS A 371 -2.44 19.03 26.76
CA LYS A 371 -2.33 19.04 28.23
C LYS A 371 -2.53 17.61 28.73
N GLY A 372 -1.46 16.93 29.11
CA GLY A 372 -1.56 15.63 29.77
C GLY A 372 -2.44 15.76 31.02
N HIS A 373 -3.57 15.04 31.05
CA HIS A 373 -4.27 14.80 32.30
C HIS A 373 -3.35 13.93 33.16
N VAL A 374 -2.75 14.53 34.19
CA VAL A 374 -2.09 13.78 35.26
C VAL A 374 -3.18 12.94 35.94
N ILE A 375 -3.28 11.66 35.57
CA ILE A 375 -4.02 10.68 36.36
C ILE A 375 -3.16 10.49 37.62
N ARG A 376 -3.55 11.19 38.70
CA ARG A 376 -3.05 10.86 40.04
C ARG A 376 -3.60 9.47 40.37
N ILE A 377 -2.77 8.45 40.18
CA ILE A 377 -3.02 7.14 40.77
C ILE A 377 -2.79 7.31 42.27
N TYR A 378 -3.89 7.44 43.03
CA TYR A 378 -3.84 7.31 44.47
C TYR A 378 -3.71 5.81 44.78
N HIS A 379 -2.53 5.40 45.26
CA HIS A 379 -2.39 4.12 45.94
C HIS A 379 -3.12 4.24 47.29
N ASN A 380 -4.19 3.47 47.46
CA ASN A 380 -4.83 3.24 48.76
C ASN A 380 -4.14 2.07 49.47
#